data_AF-A0A934VBL0-F1
#
_entry.id   AF-A0A934VBL0-F1
#
_cell.length_a   1.000
_cell.length_b   1.000
_cell.length_c   1.000
_cell.angle_alpha   90.00
_cell.angle_beta   90.00
_cell.angle_gamma   90.00
#
_symmetry.space_group_name_H-M   'P 1'
#
loop_
_entity.id
_entity.type
_entity.pdbx_description
1 polymer ?
#
loop_
_entity_poly.entity_id
_entity_poly.type
_entity_poly.pdbx_seq_one_letter_code
_entity_poly.pdbx_strand_id
1 'polypeptide(L)'
;MNFNFLKYLPLLAVAPLFLNSCSIGGGEESTYLTGLGGSIHHEVSGGPHHSPPAIPDDVSYWDGDSAQGSPLIKINRAQQKAFFYKGGVLVGVSRISSGNEDHGTPPGRYKITEKDEDHVSSAYGVFKDRATGMTTNDNVDIRKDKPKPSEIFYNAPMPNFMRFNGGIGMHTGFLPGYAASHGCIRMPHHMSTKFFQNVQLGTPVVVE
;
A
#
# COMPACT_ATOMS: atom_id res chain seq x y z
N MET A 1 82.62 20.35 13.42
CA MET A 1 83.14 20.81 12.13
C MET A 1 81.99 20.86 11.14
N ASN A 2 81.85 22.01 10.48
CA ASN A 2 80.77 22.41 9.57
C ASN A 2 80.53 21.43 8.43
N PHE A 3 79.28 21.32 7.97
CA PHE A 3 78.97 21.34 6.53
C PHE A 3 77.56 21.91 6.32
N ASN A 4 77.51 23.16 5.86
CA ASN A 4 76.37 23.73 5.14
C ASN A 4 76.52 23.34 3.66
N PHE A 5 75.50 22.78 3.05
CA PHE A 5 75.36 22.79 1.60
C PHE A 5 73.92 23.13 1.20
N LEU A 6 73.86 23.86 0.11
CA LEU A 6 72.80 24.74 -0.35
C LEU A 6 71.85 24.02 -1.33
N LYS A 7 70.62 24.56 -1.47
CA LYS A 7 69.84 24.67 -2.73
C LYS A 7 69.05 23.43 -3.23
N TYR A 8 67.71 23.50 -3.18
CA TYR A 8 66.76 23.66 -4.31
C TYR A 8 65.33 23.18 -3.96
N LEU A 9 64.36 24.01 -4.32
CA LEU A 9 62.89 23.85 -4.23
C LEU A 9 62.39 22.79 -5.25
N PRO A 10 61.22 22.14 -5.03
CA PRO A 10 60.03 22.69 -5.69
C PRO A 10 58.75 22.66 -4.84
N LEU A 11 57.91 23.66 -5.12
CA LEU A 11 56.50 23.77 -4.73
C LEU A 11 55.75 22.45 -4.98
N LEU A 12 55.21 21.85 -3.92
CA LEU A 12 54.14 20.86 -4.01
C LEU A 12 52.82 21.58 -3.80
N ALA A 13 52.07 21.76 -4.89
CA ALA A 13 50.70 22.22 -4.88
C ALA A 13 49.82 21.18 -4.16
N VAL A 14 49.29 21.52 -2.99
CA VAL A 14 48.29 20.72 -2.29
C VAL A 14 46.93 21.06 -2.90
N ALA A 15 46.43 20.19 -3.78
CA ALA A 15 45.06 20.28 -4.28
C ALA A 15 44.08 19.88 -3.15
N PRO A 16 43.01 20.65 -2.88
CA PRO A 16 41.99 20.23 -1.93
C PRO A 16 41.14 19.13 -2.57
N LEU A 17 41.22 17.91 -2.01
CA LEU A 17 40.26 16.85 -2.27
C LEU A 17 38.92 17.25 -1.63
N PHE A 18 38.06 17.87 -2.43
CA PHE A 18 36.63 17.94 -2.12
C PHE A 18 36.05 16.52 -2.21
N LEU A 19 35.89 15.87 -1.06
CA LEU A 19 35.03 14.69 -0.95
C LEU A 19 33.58 15.15 -1.14
N ASN A 20 33.14 15.09 -2.39
CA ASN A 20 31.73 15.22 -2.73
C ASN A 20 30.95 14.09 -2.05
N SER A 21 29.86 14.52 -1.44
CA SER A 21 28.76 13.74 -0.89
C SER A 21 28.37 12.55 -1.78
N CYS A 22 28.50 11.34 -1.25
CA CYS A 22 27.63 10.23 -1.63
C CYS A 22 26.57 10.09 -0.55
N SER A 23 25.50 10.89 -0.69
CA SER A 23 24.23 10.55 -0.05
C SER A 23 23.81 9.20 -0.63
N ILE A 24 23.88 8.15 0.17
CA ILE A 24 23.33 6.84 -0.17
C ILE A 24 21.85 7.07 -0.43
N GLY A 25 21.46 6.88 -1.68
CA GLY A 25 20.09 7.03 -2.16
C GLY A 25 19.15 6.20 -1.30
N GLY A 26 18.09 6.85 -0.84
CA GLY A 26 16.99 6.18 -0.18
C GLY A 26 16.46 5.07 -1.07
N GLY A 27 16.33 3.86 -0.50
CA GLY A 27 15.62 2.79 -1.16
C GLY A 27 14.18 3.22 -1.38
N GLU A 28 13.70 3.11 -2.62
CA GLU A 28 12.29 3.30 -2.93
C GLU A 28 11.47 2.23 -2.21
N GLU A 29 10.66 2.69 -1.27
CA GLU A 29 9.73 1.88 -0.51
C GLU A 29 8.57 1.45 -1.42
N SER A 30 8.29 0.15 -1.49
CA SER A 30 7.24 -0.40 -2.35
C SER A 30 5.86 0.06 -1.89
N THR A 31 5.14 0.77 -2.77
CA THR A 31 3.82 1.33 -2.48
C THR A 31 2.79 0.27 -2.07
N TYR A 32 2.98 -0.97 -2.52
CA TYR A 32 2.09 -2.09 -2.20
C TYR A 32 2.22 -2.55 -0.74
N LEU A 33 3.42 -2.46 -0.16
CA LEU A 33 3.72 -2.95 1.20
C LEU A 33 3.60 -1.87 2.27
N THR A 34 3.58 -0.58 1.87
CA THR A 34 3.47 0.57 2.78
C THR A 34 2.19 0.54 3.65
N GLY A 35 1.15 -0.19 3.24
CA GLY A 35 -0.11 -0.31 3.98
C GLY A 35 -0.16 -1.36 5.09
N LEU A 36 0.94 -2.10 5.35
CA LEU A 36 0.93 -3.30 6.20
C LEU A 36 1.54 -3.12 7.61
N GLY A 37 1.81 -1.89 8.05
CA GLY A 37 2.02 -1.52 9.46
C GLY A 37 2.86 -2.50 10.29
N GLY A 38 4.19 -2.36 10.24
CA GLY A 38 5.09 -3.04 11.17
C GLY A 38 4.83 -2.66 12.64
N SER A 39 5.03 -3.65 13.51
CA SER A 39 4.67 -3.71 14.93
C SER A 39 4.83 -2.44 15.76
N ILE A 40 3.80 -2.13 16.54
CA ILE A 40 3.75 -1.09 17.55
C ILE A 40 4.65 -1.50 18.73
N HIS A 41 5.86 -0.94 18.81
CA HIS A 41 6.54 -0.79 20.10
C HIS A 41 6.28 0.63 20.61
N HIS A 42 5.56 0.68 21.72
CA HIS A 42 5.27 1.88 22.48
C HIS A 42 6.57 2.31 23.19
N GLU A 43 7.27 3.33 22.70
CA GLU A 43 8.26 4.04 23.49
C GLU A 43 8.25 5.53 23.17
N VAL A 44 7.86 6.30 24.19
CA VAL A 44 7.93 7.76 24.21
C VAL A 44 9.36 8.16 24.56
N SER A 45 10.10 8.81 23.66
CA SER A 45 11.10 9.83 24.02
C SER A 45 11.60 10.59 22.77
N GLY A 46 11.84 11.89 22.94
CA GLY A 46 11.85 12.89 21.86
C GLY A 46 13.15 13.10 21.07
N GLY A 47 12.99 13.72 19.90
CA GLY A 47 14.04 14.27 19.02
C GLY A 47 13.45 14.72 17.67
N PRO A 48 13.98 15.77 17.00
CA PRO A 48 13.30 16.47 15.93
C PRO A 48 13.59 15.84 14.55
N HIS A 49 12.86 14.79 14.19
CA HIS A 49 12.76 14.35 12.79
C HIS A 49 11.31 14.00 12.50
N HIS A 50 10.66 14.87 11.72
CA HIS A 50 9.30 14.70 11.25
C HIS A 50 9.16 13.35 10.55
N SER A 51 8.31 12.46 11.09
CA SER A 51 7.71 11.39 10.30
C SER A 51 7.05 12.03 9.07
N PRO A 52 7.16 11.44 7.85
CA PRO A 52 6.29 11.83 6.76
C PRO A 52 4.85 11.76 7.29
N PRO A 53 4.03 12.81 7.13
CA PRO A 53 2.68 12.74 7.64
C PRO A 53 1.99 11.59 6.90
N ALA A 54 1.70 10.50 7.62
CA ALA A 54 0.54 9.70 7.30
C ALA A 54 -0.59 10.73 7.23
N ILE A 55 -1.12 11.00 6.04
CA ILE A 55 -2.24 11.92 5.89
C ILE A 55 -3.29 11.39 6.88
N PRO A 56 -3.67 12.17 7.91
CA PRO A 56 -4.71 11.73 8.83
C PRO A 56 -5.91 11.32 7.96
N ASP A 57 -6.39 10.10 8.12
CA ASP A 57 -7.62 9.70 7.43
C ASP A 57 -8.80 10.39 8.12
N ASP A 58 -8.95 11.68 7.83
CA ASP A 58 -10.01 12.56 8.31
C ASP A 58 -11.32 12.37 7.53
N VAL A 59 -11.30 11.48 6.53
CA VAL A 59 -12.43 11.23 5.62
C VAL A 59 -13.14 9.92 5.95
N SER A 60 -12.41 8.90 6.41
CA SER A 60 -13.04 7.65 6.84
C SER A 60 -13.63 7.78 8.24
N TYR A 61 -14.80 7.19 8.42
CA TYR A 61 -15.61 7.27 9.63
C TYR A 61 -16.26 5.92 9.91
N TRP A 62 -16.40 5.58 11.19
CA TRP A 62 -17.13 4.40 11.64
C TRP A 62 -17.87 4.66 12.96
N ASP A 63 -19.15 4.32 12.98
CA ASP A 63 -20.05 4.35 14.14
C ASP A 63 -21.03 3.16 14.08
N GLY A 64 -20.53 2.02 13.62
CA GLY A 64 -21.31 0.81 13.43
C GLY A 64 -21.29 -0.15 14.62
N ASP A 65 -20.52 0.13 15.68
CA ASP A 65 -20.25 -0.83 16.76
C ASP A 65 -21.51 -1.17 17.56
N SER A 66 -22.44 -0.21 17.73
CA SER A 66 -23.73 -0.41 18.41
C SER A 66 -24.93 -0.44 17.46
N ALA A 67 -24.71 -0.45 16.15
CA ALA A 67 -25.80 -0.44 15.17
C ALA A 67 -26.22 -1.86 14.79
N GLN A 68 -27.54 -2.09 14.68
CA GLN A 68 -28.14 -3.36 14.27
C GLN A 68 -28.77 -3.28 12.87
N GLY A 69 -29.13 -4.45 12.34
CA GLY A 69 -29.83 -4.61 11.07
C GLY A 69 -28.93 -5.12 9.95
N SER A 70 -29.57 -5.51 8.85
CA SER A 70 -28.87 -6.15 7.72
C SER A 70 -27.82 -5.20 7.11
N PRO A 71 -26.60 -5.70 6.84
CA PRO A 71 -25.55 -4.90 6.22
C PRO A 71 -25.81 -4.66 4.74
N LEU A 72 -25.40 -3.49 4.24
CA LEU A 72 -25.35 -3.13 2.81
C LEU A 72 -24.10 -2.29 2.56
N ILE A 73 -23.36 -2.61 1.50
CA ILE A 73 -22.24 -1.78 1.04
C ILE A 73 -22.62 -1.08 -0.26
N LYS A 74 -22.32 0.21 -0.35
CA LYS A 74 -22.34 0.96 -1.60
C LYS A 74 -20.95 1.49 -1.92
N ILE A 75 -20.51 1.33 -3.15
CA ILE A 75 -19.20 1.74 -3.63
C ILE A 75 -19.43 2.79 -4.71
N ASN A 76 -18.94 4.00 -4.48
CA ASN A 76 -18.98 5.06 -5.47
C ASN A 76 -17.56 5.27 -6.02
N ARG A 77 -17.34 4.85 -7.27
CA ARG A 77 -16.04 4.92 -7.93
C ARG A 77 -15.67 6.35 -8.31
N ALA A 78 -16.64 7.20 -8.65
CA ALA A 78 -16.36 8.60 -8.96
C ALA A 78 -15.86 9.37 -7.72
N GLN A 79 -16.41 9.07 -6.55
CA GLN A 79 -16.02 9.69 -5.27
C GLN A 79 -14.84 8.98 -4.60
N GLN A 80 -14.43 7.80 -5.09
CA GLN A 80 -13.48 6.92 -4.42
C GLN A 80 -13.85 6.70 -2.94
N LYS A 81 -15.13 6.36 -2.69
CA LYS A 81 -15.64 6.04 -1.36
C LYS A 81 -16.46 4.76 -1.33
N ALA A 82 -16.37 4.04 -0.22
CA ALA A 82 -17.29 2.98 0.15
C ALA A 82 -18.12 3.40 1.37
N PHE A 83 -19.41 3.11 1.34
CA PHE A 83 -20.39 3.45 2.36
C PHE A 83 -20.95 2.15 2.94
N PHE A 84 -20.97 2.05 4.26
CA PHE A 84 -21.49 0.91 4.99
C PHE A 84 -22.79 1.28 5.69
N TYR A 85 -23.84 0.52 5.42
CA TYR A 85 -25.14 0.68 6.05
C TYR A 85 -25.48 -0.53 6.92
N LYS A 86 -26.19 -0.30 8.02
CA LYS A 86 -26.85 -1.34 8.82
C LYS A 86 -28.32 -0.96 9.02
N GLY A 87 -29.24 -1.83 8.62
CA GLY A 87 -30.67 -1.55 8.75
C GLY A 87 -31.13 -0.29 8.00
N GLY A 88 -30.40 0.15 6.97
CA GLY A 88 -30.65 1.39 6.23
C GLY A 88 -29.99 2.65 6.80
N VAL A 89 -29.37 2.57 7.99
CA VAL A 89 -28.62 3.68 8.60
C VAL A 89 -27.18 3.64 8.12
N LEU A 90 -26.63 4.78 7.70
CA LEU A 90 -25.22 4.92 7.35
C LEU A 90 -24.38 4.85 8.63
N VAL A 91 -23.48 3.87 8.71
CA VAL A 91 -22.64 3.63 9.90
C VAL A 91 -21.15 3.66 9.61
N GLY A 92 -20.76 3.74 8.34
CA GLY A 92 -19.36 3.82 7.97
C GLY A 92 -19.13 4.45 6.60
N VAL A 93 -18.02 5.17 6.47
CA VAL A 93 -17.51 5.70 5.21
C VAL A 93 -16.02 5.38 5.17
N SER A 94 -15.54 4.84 4.05
CA SER A 94 -14.12 4.57 3.83
C SER A 94 -13.69 5.27 2.56
N ARG A 95 -12.52 5.91 2.59
CA ARG A 95 -11.77 6.15 1.34
C ARG A 95 -11.45 4.82 0.68
N ILE A 96 -11.38 4.80 -0.64
CA ILE A 96 -10.96 3.61 -1.40
C ILE A 96 -9.99 3.95 -2.53
N SER A 97 -9.38 2.92 -3.10
CA SER A 97 -8.81 2.96 -4.45
C SER A 97 -9.40 1.80 -5.27
N SER A 98 -10.22 2.13 -6.27
CA SER A 98 -10.86 1.16 -7.17
C SER A 98 -9.98 0.78 -8.35
N GLY A 99 -10.50 -0.08 -9.23
CA GLY A 99 -9.88 -0.43 -10.51
C GLY A 99 -9.64 0.78 -11.40
N ASN A 100 -8.48 0.84 -12.05
CA ASN A 100 -8.10 1.91 -12.99
C ASN A 100 -8.86 1.80 -14.33
N GLU A 101 -8.52 2.64 -15.31
CA GLU A 101 -9.19 2.67 -16.62
C GLU A 101 -9.04 1.37 -17.42
N ASP A 102 -7.90 0.70 -17.34
CA ASP A 102 -7.64 -0.57 -18.02
C ASP A 102 -8.28 -1.78 -17.31
N HIS A 103 -8.50 -1.66 -16.00
CA HIS A 103 -8.99 -2.74 -15.13
C HIS A 103 -10.12 -2.23 -14.22
N GLY A 104 -11.11 -1.55 -14.83
CA GLY A 104 -12.18 -0.90 -14.10
C GLY A 104 -13.02 -1.88 -13.28
N THR A 105 -13.33 -1.52 -12.03
CA THR A 105 -14.31 -2.27 -11.23
C THR A 105 -15.68 -2.12 -11.88
N PRO A 106 -16.35 -3.18 -12.38
CA PRO A 106 -17.61 -3.01 -13.11
C PRO A 106 -18.74 -2.50 -12.20
N PRO A 107 -19.61 -1.58 -12.68
CA PRO A 107 -20.80 -1.18 -11.95
C PRO A 107 -21.81 -2.34 -11.90
N GLY A 108 -22.61 -2.40 -10.84
CA GLY A 108 -23.61 -3.45 -10.72
C GLY A 108 -24.07 -3.72 -9.30
N ARG A 109 -24.90 -4.76 -9.19
CA ARG A 109 -25.40 -5.26 -7.91
C ARG A 109 -24.83 -6.66 -7.70
N TYR A 110 -24.13 -6.82 -6.59
CA TYR A 110 -23.38 -8.00 -6.22
C TYR A 110 -23.72 -8.43 -4.80
N LYS A 111 -23.10 -9.52 -4.37
CA LYS A 111 -23.16 -10.01 -2.99
C LYS A 111 -21.78 -10.49 -2.58
N ILE A 112 -21.46 -10.42 -1.28
CA ILE A 112 -20.27 -11.06 -0.74
C ILE A 112 -20.36 -12.58 -0.96
N THR A 113 -19.36 -13.16 -1.62
CA THR A 113 -19.30 -14.60 -1.92
C THR A 113 -18.17 -15.33 -1.21
N GLU A 114 -17.18 -14.60 -0.69
CA GLU A 114 -16.06 -15.14 0.07
C GLU A 114 -15.57 -14.12 1.09
N LYS A 115 -15.04 -14.64 2.21
CA LYS A 115 -14.31 -13.87 3.21
C LYS A 115 -13.05 -14.64 3.59
N ASP A 116 -11.91 -13.97 3.51
CA ASP A 116 -10.61 -14.53 3.86
C ASP A 116 -9.76 -13.43 4.51
N GLU A 117 -9.44 -13.58 5.80
CA GLU A 117 -8.72 -12.56 6.58
C GLU A 117 -7.26 -12.44 6.15
N ASP A 118 -6.63 -13.58 5.81
CA ASP A 118 -5.21 -13.70 5.48
C ASP A 118 -4.99 -13.95 3.98
N HIS A 119 -5.90 -13.45 3.15
CA HIS A 119 -5.91 -13.75 1.73
C HIS A 119 -4.62 -13.32 1.03
N VAL A 120 -4.12 -14.18 0.14
CA VAL A 120 -2.94 -13.93 -0.69
C VAL A 120 -3.28 -14.14 -2.15
N SER A 121 -2.97 -13.16 -3.00
CA SER A 121 -3.22 -13.27 -4.43
C SER A 121 -2.35 -14.33 -5.07
N SER A 122 -2.92 -15.26 -5.83
CA SER A 122 -2.15 -16.24 -6.60
C SER A 122 -1.55 -15.68 -7.90
N ALA A 123 -2.04 -14.54 -8.39
CA ALA A 123 -1.66 -13.99 -9.70
C ALA A 123 -1.01 -12.60 -9.63
N TYR A 124 -1.29 -11.82 -8.59
CA TYR A 124 -0.72 -10.49 -8.40
C TYR A 124 0.36 -10.50 -7.31
N GLY A 125 1.34 -9.61 -7.43
CA GLY A 125 2.47 -9.59 -6.51
C GLY A 125 3.55 -8.60 -6.90
N VAL A 126 4.77 -8.90 -6.48
CA VAL A 126 5.96 -8.11 -6.77
C VAL A 126 7.09 -8.99 -7.28
N PHE A 127 7.92 -8.43 -8.17
CA PHE A 127 9.23 -8.99 -8.48
C PHE A 127 10.29 -8.33 -7.62
N LYS A 128 11.17 -9.15 -7.07
CA LYS A 128 12.36 -8.70 -6.34
C LYS A 128 13.60 -9.31 -6.95
N ASP A 129 14.67 -8.54 -7.01
CA ASP A 129 15.97 -9.06 -7.39
C ASP A 129 16.47 -10.07 -6.34
N ARG A 130 16.94 -11.23 -6.79
CA ARG A 130 17.35 -12.36 -5.96
C ARG A 130 18.57 -12.05 -5.11
N ALA A 131 19.50 -11.25 -5.62
CA ALA A 131 20.76 -10.98 -4.93
C ALA A 131 20.60 -9.89 -3.87
N THR A 132 19.81 -8.86 -4.18
CA THR A 132 19.69 -7.66 -3.34
C THR A 132 18.41 -7.63 -2.51
N GLY A 133 17.37 -8.38 -2.92
CA GLY A 133 16.04 -8.31 -2.31
C GLY A 133 15.24 -7.05 -2.67
N MET A 134 15.80 -6.17 -3.51
CA MET A 134 15.13 -4.93 -3.92
C MET A 134 13.95 -5.22 -4.84
N THR A 135 12.83 -4.54 -4.61
CA THR A 135 11.67 -4.60 -5.52
C THR A 135 12.03 -3.98 -6.86
N THR A 136 11.89 -4.76 -7.94
CA THR A 136 12.15 -4.32 -9.31
C THR A 136 10.86 -4.01 -10.08
N ASN A 137 9.75 -4.59 -9.64
CA ASN A 137 8.40 -4.28 -10.11
C ASN A 137 7.41 -4.54 -8.96
N ASP A 138 6.66 -3.52 -8.54
CA ASP A 138 5.69 -3.61 -7.44
C ASP A 138 4.23 -3.80 -7.90
N ASN A 139 4.00 -3.98 -9.20
CA ASN A 139 2.67 -4.08 -9.81
C ASN A 139 2.59 -5.25 -10.81
N VAL A 140 3.02 -6.45 -10.39
CA VAL A 140 3.11 -7.64 -11.24
C VAL A 140 1.75 -8.34 -11.39
N ASP A 141 1.40 -8.71 -12.62
CA ASP A 141 0.44 -9.76 -12.97
C ASP A 141 1.17 -10.91 -13.63
N ILE A 142 1.35 -12.04 -12.92
CA ILE A 142 2.17 -13.17 -13.40
C ILE A 142 1.61 -13.87 -14.65
N ARG A 143 0.37 -13.56 -15.03
CA ARG A 143 -0.24 -14.05 -16.27
C ARG A 143 0.23 -13.25 -17.50
N LYS A 144 0.76 -12.04 -17.29
CA LYS A 144 1.21 -11.11 -18.33
C LYS A 144 2.72 -10.87 -18.23
N ASP A 145 3.19 -10.56 -17.03
CA ASP A 145 4.57 -10.20 -16.74
C ASP A 145 5.43 -11.45 -16.54
N LYS A 146 6.69 -11.38 -17.01
CA LYS A 146 7.66 -12.46 -16.90
C LYS A 146 8.87 -12.01 -16.07
N PRO A 147 9.28 -12.76 -15.05
CA PRO A 147 10.46 -12.41 -14.27
C PRO A 147 11.71 -12.57 -15.12
N LYS A 148 12.68 -11.67 -14.93
CA LYS A 148 14.06 -11.87 -15.40
C LYS A 148 14.69 -13.06 -14.65
N PRO A 149 15.77 -13.66 -15.18
CA PRO A 149 16.47 -14.74 -14.48
C PRO A 149 16.94 -14.40 -13.06
N SER A 150 17.22 -13.11 -12.80
CA SER A 150 17.63 -12.61 -11.49
C SER A 150 16.44 -12.29 -10.56
N GLU A 151 15.19 -12.38 -11.02
CA GLU A 151 14.02 -11.98 -10.23
C GLU A 151 13.30 -13.18 -9.58
N ILE A 152 12.65 -12.92 -8.45
CA ILE A 152 11.76 -13.84 -7.74
C ILE A 152 10.40 -13.16 -7.57
N PHE A 153 9.33 -13.91 -7.82
CA PHE A 153 7.95 -13.46 -7.59
C PHE A 153 7.53 -13.72 -6.15
N TYR A 154 6.92 -12.70 -5.54
CA TYR A 154 6.28 -12.78 -4.23
C TYR A 154 4.82 -12.39 -4.38
N ASN A 155 3.93 -13.27 -3.93
CA ASN A 155 2.50 -13.05 -3.96
C ASN A 155 2.09 -11.83 -3.12
N ALA A 156 1.08 -11.11 -3.59
CA ALA A 156 0.53 -9.95 -2.90
C ALA A 156 -0.40 -10.38 -1.74
N PRO A 157 -0.13 -9.97 -0.48
CA PRO A 157 -1.10 -10.11 0.59
C PRO A 157 -2.27 -9.13 0.40
N MET A 158 -3.48 -9.58 0.67
CA MET A 158 -4.73 -8.81 0.57
C MET A 158 -5.57 -8.98 1.84
N PRO A 159 -5.11 -8.51 3.02
CA PRO A 159 -5.79 -8.78 4.27
C PRO A 159 -7.24 -8.27 4.29
N ASN A 160 -8.11 -8.95 5.05
CA ASN A 160 -9.55 -8.66 5.15
C ASN A 160 -10.27 -8.76 3.80
N PHE A 161 -9.94 -9.77 3.01
CA PHE A 161 -10.50 -9.94 1.67
C PHE A 161 -11.97 -10.33 1.71
N MET A 162 -12.77 -9.61 0.94
CA MET A 162 -14.22 -9.79 0.79
C MET A 162 -14.58 -9.84 -0.69
N ARG A 163 -14.70 -11.03 -1.27
CA ARG A 163 -15.02 -11.22 -2.70
C ARG A 163 -16.46 -10.83 -2.98
N PHE A 164 -16.70 -10.14 -4.09
CA PHE A 164 -18.08 -9.85 -4.53
C PHE A 164 -18.33 -10.03 -6.03
N ASN A 165 -17.29 -10.13 -6.87
CA ASN A 165 -17.46 -10.31 -8.32
C ASN A 165 -16.27 -11.04 -8.97
N GLY A 166 -16.38 -12.35 -9.21
CA GLY A 166 -15.31 -13.13 -9.82
C GLY A 166 -13.98 -12.97 -9.06
N GLY A 167 -12.93 -12.48 -9.72
CA GLY A 167 -11.63 -12.18 -9.09
C GLY A 167 -11.61 -10.93 -8.18
N ILE A 168 -12.66 -10.11 -8.19
CA ILE A 168 -12.71 -8.80 -7.55
C ILE A 168 -13.28 -8.90 -6.12
N GLY A 169 -12.60 -8.24 -5.18
CA GLY A 169 -13.03 -8.09 -3.79
C GLY A 169 -12.61 -6.75 -3.18
N MET A 170 -13.08 -6.50 -1.96
CA MET A 170 -12.57 -5.43 -1.09
C MET A 170 -11.48 -5.99 -0.18
N HIS A 171 -10.42 -5.24 0.10
CA HIS A 171 -9.35 -5.65 1.02
C HIS A 171 -8.48 -4.46 1.46
N THR A 172 -7.59 -4.70 2.41
CA THR A 172 -6.55 -3.74 2.82
C THR A 172 -5.58 -3.47 1.68
N GLY A 173 -5.25 -2.21 1.41
CA GLY A 173 -4.18 -1.87 0.46
C GLY A 173 -3.79 -0.39 0.50
N PHE A 174 -2.84 0.00 -0.33
CA PHE A 174 -2.42 1.40 -0.49
C PHE A 174 -3.43 2.22 -1.29
N LEU A 175 -3.65 3.48 -0.87
CA LEU A 175 -4.63 4.40 -1.44
C LEU A 175 -3.92 5.65 -1.98
N PRO A 176 -3.65 5.73 -3.30
CA PRO A 176 -3.00 6.91 -3.87
C PRO A 176 -3.94 8.12 -4.05
N GLY A 177 -5.21 8.00 -3.63
CA GLY A 177 -6.23 9.06 -3.77
C GLY A 177 -7.01 9.02 -5.10
N TYR A 178 -6.70 8.07 -5.98
CA TYR A 178 -7.41 7.83 -7.25
C TYR A 178 -7.55 6.34 -7.55
N ALA A 179 -8.30 6.01 -8.60
CA ALA A 179 -8.50 4.66 -9.10
C ALA A 179 -7.20 4.07 -9.68
N ALA A 180 -6.65 3.03 -9.04
CA ALA A 180 -5.30 2.56 -9.35
C ALA A 180 -5.08 1.05 -9.11
N SER A 181 -6.13 0.27 -8.84
CA SER A 181 -6.01 -1.18 -8.66
C SER A 181 -6.25 -1.95 -9.97
N HIS A 182 -6.02 -3.26 -9.93
CA HIS A 182 -6.42 -4.20 -11.00
C HIS A 182 -7.88 -4.68 -10.90
N GLY A 183 -8.76 -3.86 -10.30
CA GLY A 183 -10.20 -4.11 -10.18
C GLY A 183 -10.69 -4.22 -8.75
N CYS A 184 -9.87 -4.71 -7.82
CA CYS A 184 -10.19 -4.78 -6.39
C CYS A 184 -10.42 -3.39 -5.77
N ILE A 185 -11.12 -3.36 -4.65
CA ILE A 185 -11.39 -2.14 -3.88
C ILE A 185 -10.43 -2.13 -2.69
N ARG A 186 -9.37 -1.33 -2.77
CA ARG A 186 -8.42 -1.15 -1.67
C ARG A 186 -8.97 -0.20 -0.63
N MET A 187 -8.77 -0.53 0.64
CA MET A 187 -9.24 0.22 1.80
C MET A 187 -8.11 0.38 2.82
N PRO A 188 -8.14 1.42 3.68
CA PRO A 188 -7.29 1.47 4.87
C PRO A 188 -7.52 0.24 5.75
N HIS A 189 -6.47 -0.28 6.38
CA HIS A 189 -6.56 -1.51 7.17
C HIS A 189 -7.65 -1.47 8.26
N HIS A 190 -7.75 -0.37 9.00
CA HIS A 190 -8.76 -0.24 10.05
C HIS A 190 -10.19 -0.31 9.49
N MET A 191 -10.46 0.28 8.31
CA MET A 191 -11.78 0.22 7.67
C MET A 191 -12.06 -1.14 7.05
N SER A 192 -11.08 -1.79 6.43
CA SER A 192 -11.26 -3.15 5.89
C SER A 192 -11.56 -4.15 7.01
N THR A 193 -10.91 -4.03 8.18
CA THR A 193 -11.21 -4.84 9.37
C THR A 193 -12.65 -4.62 9.84
N LYS A 194 -13.08 -3.35 9.96
CA LYS A 194 -14.48 -3.04 10.34
C LYS A 194 -15.48 -3.60 9.35
N PHE A 195 -15.26 -3.43 8.05
CA PHE A 195 -16.14 -3.97 7.02
C PHE A 195 -16.17 -5.50 7.08
N PHE A 196 -15.00 -6.14 7.14
CA PHE A 196 -14.86 -7.59 7.22
C PHE A 196 -15.65 -8.16 8.39
N GLN A 197 -15.47 -7.61 9.59
CA GLN A 197 -16.17 -8.07 10.79
C GLN A 197 -17.70 -7.91 10.72
N ASN A 198 -18.20 -6.98 9.90
CA ASN A 198 -19.62 -6.61 9.87
C ASN A 198 -20.37 -7.10 8.62
N VAL A 199 -19.70 -7.77 7.69
CA VAL A 199 -20.35 -8.46 6.56
C VAL A 199 -20.45 -9.97 6.77
N GLN A 200 -21.35 -10.59 6.03
CA GLN A 200 -21.52 -12.04 5.92
C GLN A 200 -21.68 -12.43 4.45
N LEU A 201 -21.57 -13.74 4.15
CA LEU A 201 -21.90 -14.22 2.81
C LEU A 201 -23.34 -13.81 2.46
N GLY A 202 -23.52 -13.33 1.24
CA GLY A 202 -24.79 -12.80 0.77
C GLY A 202 -25.02 -11.31 1.07
N THR A 203 -24.17 -10.65 1.88
CA THR A 203 -24.27 -9.19 2.10
C THR A 203 -24.27 -8.45 0.76
N PRO A 204 -25.29 -7.62 0.45
CA PRO A 204 -25.34 -6.90 -0.81
C PRO A 204 -24.22 -5.86 -0.94
N VAL A 205 -23.65 -5.79 -2.15
CA VAL A 205 -22.68 -4.77 -2.56
C VAL A 205 -23.21 -4.11 -3.83
N VAL A 206 -23.31 -2.79 -3.84
CA VAL A 206 -23.70 -2.01 -5.02
C VAL A 206 -22.50 -1.19 -5.46
N VAL A 207 -22.15 -1.27 -6.74
CA VAL A 207 -21.06 -0.49 -7.35
C VAL A 207 -21.65 0.49 -8.34
N GLU A 208 -21.32 1.77 -8.13
CA GLU A 208 -21.78 2.93 -8.89
C GLU A 208 -20.55 3.66 -9.48
#